data_AF-A0A7J4SMX4-F1
#
_entry.id   AF-A0A7J4SMX4-F1
#
_cell.length_a   1.000
_cell.length_b   1.000
_cell.length_c   1.000
_cell.angle_alpha   90.00
_cell.angle_beta   90.00
_cell.angle_gamma   90.00
#
_symmetry.space_group_name_H-M   'P 1'
#
loop_
_entity.id
_entity.type
_entity.pdbx_description
1 polymer ?
#
loop_
_entity_poly.entity_id
_entity_poly.type
_entity_poly.pdbx_seq_one_letter_code
_entity_poly.pdbx_strand_id
1 'polypeptide(L)'
;PDKDLPLSQFLHGNMMLNVNVPSNWNGIYRTGPHGARWYTAPTRISDTAEGQFVEVGAATIINEGDEGSDTATIEGGGCSITAMPVWPQLHPLSVSDSILEEANTSDQEGFPAWLSSQ
;
A
#
# COMPACT_ATOMS: atom_id res chain seq x y z
N PRO A 1 -3.96 -9.24 26.52
CA PRO A 1 -3.13 -8.01 26.37
C PRO A 1 -2.47 -7.95 25.01
N ASP A 2 -1.71 -8.98 24.62
CA ASP A 2 -0.88 -8.94 23.38
C ASP A 2 -1.66 -9.09 22.07
N LYS A 3 -2.97 -9.39 22.11
CA LYS A 3 -3.77 -9.56 20.89
C LYS A 3 -3.97 -8.25 20.14
N ASP A 4 -3.86 -7.12 20.83
CA ASP A 4 -4.18 -5.81 20.29
C ASP A 4 -2.92 -5.06 19.81
N LEU A 5 -1.80 -5.79 19.63
CA LEU A 5 -0.53 -5.24 19.13
C LEU A 5 -0.33 -5.61 17.65
N PRO A 6 0.25 -4.71 16.83
CA PRO A 6 0.59 -4.98 15.43
C PRO A 6 1.36 -6.29 15.22
N LEU A 7 2.38 -6.55 16.04
CA LEU A 7 3.19 -7.77 15.97
C LEU A 7 2.34 -9.04 16.09
N SER A 8 1.41 -9.06 17.04
CA SER A 8 0.56 -10.22 17.27
C SER A 8 -0.40 -10.44 16.10
N GLN A 9 -1.00 -9.38 15.57
CA GLN A 9 -1.86 -9.47 14.39
C GLN A 9 -1.10 -10.01 13.17
N PHE A 10 0.15 -9.58 12.99
CA PHE A 10 1.02 -10.10 11.94
C PHE A 10 1.35 -11.59 12.16
N LEU A 11 1.79 -11.99 13.36
CA LEU A 11 2.14 -13.38 13.67
C LEU A 11 0.96 -14.36 13.53
N HIS A 12 -0.27 -13.89 13.75
CA HIS A 12 -1.48 -14.69 13.56
C HIS A 12 -2.02 -14.67 12.12
N GLY A 13 -1.40 -13.93 11.19
CA GLY A 13 -1.82 -13.86 9.79
C GLY A 13 -3.05 -13.00 9.55
N ASN A 14 -3.40 -12.10 10.48
CA ASN A 14 -4.49 -11.13 10.29
C ASN A 14 -4.04 -9.89 9.52
N MET A 15 -2.73 -9.67 9.44
CA MET A 15 -2.09 -8.54 8.77
C MET A 15 -0.94 -9.01 7.88
N MET A 16 -0.73 -8.32 6.77
CA MET A 16 0.41 -8.53 5.86
C MET A 16 1.18 -7.23 5.64
N LEU A 17 2.44 -7.34 5.23
CA LEU A 17 3.25 -6.20 4.81
C LEU A 17 3.32 -6.15 3.28
N ASN A 18 2.80 -5.07 2.70
CA ASN A 18 2.96 -4.74 1.30
C ASN A 18 4.21 -3.87 1.12
N VAL A 19 5.16 -4.30 0.29
CA VAL A 19 6.42 -3.57 0.06
C VAL A 19 6.54 -3.17 -1.40
N ASN A 20 6.72 -1.88 -1.66
CA ASN A 20 6.89 -1.34 -3.00
C ASN A 20 8.24 -0.62 -3.10
N VAL A 21 9.06 -1.01 -4.07
CA VAL A 21 10.37 -0.40 -4.33
C VAL A 21 10.35 0.20 -5.73
N PRO A 22 10.55 1.52 -5.89
CA PRO A 22 10.58 2.13 -7.21
C PRO A 22 11.92 1.86 -7.90
N SER A 23 11.95 1.91 -9.23
CA SER A 23 13.17 1.67 -10.00
C SER A 23 14.26 2.72 -9.75
N ASN A 24 13.87 3.92 -9.32
CA ASN A 24 14.75 5.03 -8.94
C ASN A 24 14.94 5.13 -7.42
N TRP A 25 14.88 4.01 -6.69
CA TRP A 25 14.95 4.00 -5.24
C TRP A 25 16.18 4.74 -4.70
N ASN A 26 15.94 5.69 -3.80
CA ASN A 26 16.94 6.59 -3.24
C ASN A 26 17.59 6.07 -1.92
N GLY A 27 17.29 4.83 -1.52
CA GLY A 27 17.79 4.22 -0.29
C GLY A 27 16.96 4.51 0.96
N ILE A 28 15.93 5.36 0.87
CA ILE A 28 15.03 5.67 2.00
C ILE A 28 13.93 4.62 2.08
N TYR A 29 13.68 4.11 3.27
CA TYR A 29 12.48 3.34 3.61
C TYR A 29 11.47 4.26 4.29
N ARG A 30 10.18 3.96 4.11
CA ARG A 30 9.12 4.60 4.88
C ARG A 30 7.97 3.64 5.08
N THR A 31 7.49 3.59 6.31
CA THR A 31 6.26 2.90 6.68
C THR A 31 5.12 3.89 6.76
N GLY A 32 4.00 3.56 6.13
CA GLY A 32 2.84 4.44 6.10
C GLY A 32 1.61 3.80 5.47
N PRO A 33 0.44 4.46 5.59
CA PRO A 33 -0.83 3.94 5.13
C PRO A 33 -0.91 3.88 3.60
N HIS A 34 -1.94 3.21 3.08
CA HIS A 34 -2.20 3.21 1.65
C HIS A 34 -2.72 4.59 1.20
N GLY A 35 -2.22 5.07 0.07
CA GLY A 35 -2.84 6.11 -0.73
C GLY A 35 -3.78 5.51 -1.78
N ALA A 36 -4.19 6.31 -2.74
CA ALA A 36 -5.03 5.88 -3.86
C ALA A 36 -4.29 6.04 -5.19
N ARG A 37 -4.46 5.05 -6.08
CA ARG A 37 -3.96 5.10 -7.45
C ARG A 37 -5.12 4.93 -8.42
N TRP A 38 -5.46 6.01 -9.12
CA TRP A 38 -6.56 6.08 -10.05
C TRP A 38 -6.08 5.85 -11.47
N TYR A 39 -6.73 4.93 -12.17
CA TYR A 39 -6.50 4.65 -13.58
C TYR A 39 -7.63 5.27 -14.40
N THR A 40 -7.33 6.31 -15.18
CA THR A 40 -8.33 7.02 -15.97
C THR A 40 -8.21 6.69 -17.46
N ALA A 41 -9.35 6.77 -18.16
CA ALA A 41 -9.51 6.34 -19.56
C ALA A 41 -8.86 4.97 -19.83
N PRO A 42 -9.27 3.90 -19.11
CA PRO A 42 -8.61 2.60 -19.15
C PRO A 42 -8.93 1.79 -20.41
N THR A 43 -9.75 2.33 -21.33
CA THR A 43 -10.18 1.62 -22.53
C THR A 43 -9.90 2.45 -23.77
N ARG A 44 -9.21 1.82 -24.73
CA ARG A 44 -9.03 2.37 -26.07
C ARG A 44 -9.66 1.40 -27.07
N ILE A 45 -10.55 1.93 -27.89
CA ILE A 45 -11.23 1.19 -28.93
C ILE A 45 -10.60 1.55 -30.28
N SER A 46 -10.29 0.55 -31.10
CA SER A 46 -9.77 0.73 -32.45
C SER A 46 -10.42 -0.25 -33.41
N ASP A 47 -10.76 0.21 -34.61
CA ASP A 47 -11.30 -0.63 -35.66
C ASP A 47 -10.16 -1.18 -36.54
N THR A 48 -10.19 -2.48 -36.81
CA THR A 48 -9.19 -3.22 -37.61
C THR A 48 -9.90 -3.98 -38.74
N ALA A 49 -9.14 -4.52 -39.70
CA ALA A 49 -9.73 -5.32 -40.79
C ALA A 49 -10.42 -6.60 -40.26
N GLU A 50 -10.00 -7.07 -39.08
CA GLU A 50 -10.48 -8.24 -38.38
C GLU A 50 -11.66 -7.95 -37.43
N GLY A 51 -12.04 -6.68 -37.25
CA GLY A 51 -13.12 -6.24 -36.37
C GLY A 51 -12.70 -5.17 -35.36
N GLN A 52 -13.49 -4.99 -34.32
CA GLN A 52 -13.20 -4.00 -33.28
C GLN A 52 -12.28 -4.60 -32.20
N PHE A 53 -11.17 -3.91 -31.92
CA PHE A 53 -10.24 -4.26 -30.85
C PHE A 53 -10.44 -3.32 -29.66
N VAL A 54 -10.49 -3.90 -28.45
CA VAL A 54 -10.59 -3.17 -27.19
C VAL A 54 -9.32 -3.43 -26.40
N GLU A 55 -8.49 -2.40 -26.26
CA GLU A 55 -7.33 -2.42 -25.39
C GLU A 55 -7.75 -1.93 -24.00
N VAL A 56 -7.42 -2.74 -22.98
CA VAL A 56 -7.59 -2.37 -21.57
C VAL A 56 -6.22 -2.00 -21.01
N GLY A 57 -6.03 -0.73 -20.73
CA GLY A 57 -4.80 -0.15 -20.22
C GLY A 57 -5.06 1.29 -19.82
N ALA A 58 -4.45 1.73 -18.72
CA ALA A 58 -4.63 3.10 -18.24
C ALA A 58 -3.92 4.10 -19.16
N ALA A 59 -4.66 5.03 -19.74
CA ALA A 59 -4.06 6.14 -20.47
C ALA A 59 -3.32 7.10 -19.52
N THR A 60 -3.88 7.29 -18.32
CA THR A 60 -3.30 8.16 -17.29
C THR A 60 -3.43 7.51 -15.92
N ILE A 61 -2.39 7.68 -15.11
CA ILE A 61 -2.35 7.26 -13.71
C ILE A 61 -2.28 8.52 -12.85
N ILE A 62 -3.16 8.62 -11.87
CA ILE A 62 -3.17 9.71 -10.89
C ILE A 62 -2.98 9.08 -9.51
N ASN A 63 -1.89 9.43 -8.84
CA ASN A 63 -1.69 9.05 -7.46
C ASN A 63 -2.25 10.13 -6.53
N GLU A 64 -2.83 9.70 -5.42
CA GLU A 64 -3.37 10.52 -4.36
C GLU A 64 -2.94 9.91 -3.02
N GLY A 65 -2.75 10.74 -2.01
CA GLY A 65 -2.33 10.31 -0.68
C GLY A 65 -1.63 11.44 0.07
N ASP A 66 -1.75 11.41 1.38
CA ASP A 66 -1.05 12.34 2.25
C ASP A 66 0.46 12.06 2.28
N GLU A 67 1.24 13.03 2.76
CA GLU A 67 2.68 12.84 2.96
C GLU A 67 2.93 11.62 3.84
N GLY A 68 3.77 10.69 3.34
CA GLY A 68 4.10 9.45 4.02
C GLY A 68 3.22 8.26 3.65
N SER A 69 2.19 8.43 2.82
CA SER A 69 1.50 7.29 2.20
C SER A 69 2.43 6.50 1.27
N ASP A 70 1.99 5.32 0.85
CA ASP A 70 2.71 4.50 -0.11
C ASP A 70 2.93 5.21 -1.46
N THR A 71 1.89 5.83 -2.00
CA THR A 71 1.93 6.58 -3.26
C THR A 71 2.90 7.75 -3.19
N ALA A 72 2.81 8.59 -2.16
CA ALA A 72 3.71 9.74 -1.98
C ALA A 72 5.17 9.29 -1.76
N THR A 73 5.39 8.20 -1.03
CA THR A 73 6.71 7.63 -0.80
C THR A 73 7.34 7.15 -2.11
N ILE A 74 6.58 6.40 -2.92
CA ILE A 74 7.04 5.91 -4.22
C ILE A 74 7.36 7.06 -5.18
N GLU A 75 6.51 8.09 -5.23
CA GLU A 75 6.75 9.27 -6.08
C GLU A 75 8.01 10.05 -5.65
N GLY A 76 8.29 10.10 -4.35
CA GLY A 76 9.53 10.64 -3.80
C GLY A 76 10.77 9.77 -4.03
N GLY A 77 10.62 8.60 -4.66
CA GLY A 77 11.70 7.63 -4.89
C GLY A 77 12.07 6.79 -3.65
N GLY A 78 11.25 6.79 -2.60
CA GLY A 78 11.43 5.94 -1.42
C GLY A 78 10.85 4.54 -1.61
N CYS A 79 11.30 3.59 -0.79
CA CYS A 79 10.67 2.27 -0.63
C CYS A 79 9.52 2.39 0.37
N SER A 80 8.32 2.00 -0.03
CA SER A 80 7.14 2.02 0.85
C SER A 80 6.90 0.66 1.49
N ILE A 81 6.57 0.66 2.78
CA ILE A 81 6.11 -0.50 3.55
C ILE A 81 4.75 -0.16 4.14
N THR A 82 3.73 -0.96 3.84
CA THR A 82 2.37 -0.72 4.34
C THR A 82 1.83 -1.97 5.00
N ALA A 83 1.41 -1.84 6.25
CA ALA A 83 0.67 -2.85 6.98
C ALA A 83 -0.80 -2.84 6.52
N MET A 84 -1.28 -3.97 6.00
CA MET A 84 -2.64 -4.14 5.48
C MET A 84 -3.37 -5.28 6.18
N PRO A 85 -4.65 -5.12 6.50
CA PRO A 85 -5.46 -6.23 7.00
C PRO A 85 -5.68 -7.26 5.88
N VAL A 86 -5.72 -8.54 6.24
CA VAL A 86 -6.02 -9.63 5.29
C VAL A 86 -7.52 -9.68 4.97
N TRP A 87 -8.37 -9.24 5.90
CA TRP A 87 -9.82 -9.12 5.70
C TRP A 87 -10.21 -7.69 5.29
N PRO A 88 -11.22 -7.52 4.42
CA PRO A 88 -11.78 -6.20 4.13
C PRO A 88 -12.17 -5.46 5.41
N GLN A 89 -11.99 -4.14 5.47
CA GLN A 89 -12.12 -3.35 6.70
C GLN A 89 -13.50 -3.45 7.37
N LEU A 90 -14.56 -3.66 6.58
CA LEU A 90 -15.93 -3.85 7.10
C LEU A 90 -16.22 -5.29 7.56
N HIS A 91 -15.27 -6.22 7.40
CA HIS A 91 -15.45 -7.61 7.80
C HIS A 91 -15.24 -7.77 9.31
N PRO A 92 -16.06 -8.58 10.03
CA PRO A 92 -15.94 -8.76 11.49
C PRO A 92 -14.60 -9.29 12.00
N LEU A 93 -13.80 -9.90 11.12
CA LEU A 93 -12.45 -10.41 11.45
C LEU A 93 -11.32 -9.46 11.01
N SER A 94 -11.65 -8.26 10.51
CA SER A 94 -10.62 -7.29 10.15
C SER A 94 -9.92 -6.75 11.38
N VAL A 95 -8.66 -6.36 11.18
CA VAL A 95 -7.87 -5.67 12.18
C VAL A 95 -8.49 -4.28 12.40
N SER A 96 -8.54 -3.82 13.64
CA SER A 96 -9.12 -2.49 13.92
C SER A 96 -8.25 -1.37 13.34
N ASP A 97 -8.90 -0.26 12.98
CA ASP A 97 -8.23 0.91 12.41
C ASP A 97 -7.11 1.43 13.32
N SER A 98 -7.32 1.45 14.63
CA SER A 98 -6.31 1.88 15.61
C SER A 98 -5.04 1.03 15.56
N ILE A 99 -5.16 -0.29 15.34
CA ILE A 99 -4.00 -1.18 15.24
C ILE A 99 -3.33 -0.99 13.87
N LEU A 100 -4.09 -0.75 12.81
CA LEU A 100 -3.54 -0.46 11.49
C LEU A 100 -2.80 0.89 11.46
N GLU A 101 -3.30 1.91 12.14
CA GLU A 101 -2.61 3.20 12.33
C GLU A 101 -1.28 3.01 13.06
N GLU A 102 -1.29 2.28 14.19
CA GLU A 102 -0.07 1.93 14.92
C GLU A 102 0.89 1.10 14.05
N ALA A 103 0.38 0.10 13.33
CA ALA A 103 1.17 -0.78 12.47
C ALA A 103 1.86 -0.04 11.31
N ASN A 104 1.29 1.09 10.89
CA ASN A 104 1.81 1.94 9.82
C ASN A 104 2.67 3.11 10.35
N THR A 105 3.07 3.09 11.62
CA THR A 105 4.01 4.07 12.17
C THR A 105 5.46 3.67 11.86
N SER A 106 6.22 4.59 11.25
CA SER A 106 7.65 4.44 10.99
C SER A 106 8.50 4.61 12.27
N ASP A 107 9.59 3.86 12.37
CA ASP A 107 10.71 4.18 13.27
C ASP A 107 11.67 5.22 12.67
N GLN A 108 12.84 5.40 13.29
CA GLN A 108 13.84 6.36 12.85
C GLN A 108 14.53 6.00 11.53
N GLU A 109 14.48 4.72 11.13
CA GLU A 109 15.04 4.22 9.86
C GLU A 109 13.97 4.06 8.77
N GLY A 110 12.69 4.26 9.12
CA GLY A 110 11.54 4.14 8.22
C GLY A 110 10.91 2.75 8.18
N PHE A 111 11.35 1.82 9.02
CA PHE A 111 10.72 0.50 9.18
C PHE A 111 9.48 0.58 10.08
N PRO A 112 8.58 -0.43 10.02
CA PRO A 112 7.46 -0.49 10.96
C PRO A 112 7.98 -0.53 12.39
N ALA A 113 7.59 0.43 13.22
CA ALA A 113 8.19 0.63 14.54
C ALA A 113 8.07 -0.59 15.48
N TRP A 114 7.01 -1.39 15.30
CA TRP A 114 6.75 -2.61 16.05
C TRP A 114 7.65 -3.80 15.65
N LEU A 115 8.40 -3.71 14.55
CA LEU A 115 9.44 -4.69 14.20
C LEU A 115 10.76 -4.40 14.93
N SER A 116 11.05 -3.14 15.19
CA SER A 116 12.30 -2.69 15.79
C SER A 116 12.29 -2.77 17.33
N SER A 117 11.13 -3.02 17.93
CA SER A 117 10.94 -3.14 19.38
C SER A 117 11.11 -4.56 19.94
N GLN A 118 11.92 -5.41 19.29
CA GLN A 118 12.22 -6.78 19.71
C GLN A 118 13.52 -6.87 20.53
#